data_AF-A0A2D4MXI3-F1
#
_entry.id   AF-A0A2D4MXI3-F1
#
_cell.length_a   1.000
_cell.length_b   1.000
_cell.length_c   1.000
_cell.angle_alpha   90.00
_cell.angle_beta   90.00
_cell.angle_gamma   90.00
#
_symmetry.space_group_name_H-M   'P 1'
#
loop_
_entity.id
_entity.type
_entity.pdbx_description
1 polymer ?
#
loop_
_entity_poly.entity_id
_entity_poly.type
_entity_poly.pdbx_seq_one_letter_code
_entity_poly.pdbx_strand_id
1 'polypeptide(L)'
;TTLWEICSGGDKPLNALDSQRKLQFYEDRHQLPAPNWTELANLINNCMEYEADFRPSFRAVIRDLNSLFTPDYELLTENDMLPNMRIGALGLSEAFEGRDPTYFEERHLKFLQQLGKGNFGSVEMCRYDPLQDNTGEVVAVKKLQHSTEEYLRDFEREIEILKSLQHDNIVKYKGVCYSAGRRNLKLIMEYLPYGSLRDYLQKHKDRLDHKKLLQYASQICKGMEYL
;
A
#
# COMPACT_ATOMS: atom_id res chain seq x y z
N THR A 1 22.67 -1.90 -9.10
CA THR A 1 23.52 -0.71 -8.86
C THR A 1 23.06 0.14 -7.70
N THR A 2 21.83 0.63 -7.64
CA THR A 2 21.36 1.53 -6.55
C THR A 2 21.53 0.94 -5.13
N LEU A 3 21.23 -0.34 -4.94
CA LEU A 3 21.41 -1.00 -3.64
C LEU A 3 22.90 -1.06 -3.21
N TRP A 4 23.82 -1.18 -4.16
CA TRP A 4 25.26 -1.10 -3.92
C TRP A 4 25.66 0.31 -3.46
N GLU A 5 25.16 1.36 -4.12
CA GLU A 5 25.42 2.76 -3.74
C GLU A 5 24.93 3.05 -2.32
N ILE A 6 23.75 2.55 -1.93
CA ILE A 6 23.22 2.66 -0.57
C ILE A 6 24.18 2.02 0.44
N CYS A 7 24.65 0.79 0.14
CA CYS A 7 25.57 0.07 1.03
C CYS A 7 26.98 0.69 1.11
N SER A 8 27.36 1.45 0.07
CA SER A 8 28.63 2.18 -0.01
C SER A 8 28.52 3.64 0.48
N GLY A 9 27.42 4.01 1.16
CA GLY A 9 27.26 5.36 1.73
C GLY A 9 27.04 6.48 0.69
N GLY A 10 26.54 6.14 -0.50
CA GLY A 10 26.28 7.07 -1.60
C GLY A 10 27.42 7.22 -2.60
N ASP A 11 28.50 6.45 -2.46
CA ASP A 11 29.56 6.41 -3.45
C ASP A 11 29.08 5.86 -4.78
N LYS A 12 29.52 6.49 -5.87
CA LYS A 12 29.23 6.02 -7.23
C LYS A 12 30.16 4.86 -7.59
N PRO A 13 29.63 3.77 -8.17
CA PRO A 13 30.46 2.65 -8.60
C PRO A 13 31.44 3.12 -9.67
N LEU A 14 32.67 2.62 -9.57
CA LEU A 14 33.76 2.92 -10.52
C LEU A 14 34.04 4.43 -10.65
N ASN A 15 33.77 5.24 -9.62
CA ASN A 15 33.95 6.70 -9.65
C ASN A 15 35.38 7.13 -10.00
N ALA A 16 36.39 6.37 -9.58
CA ALA A 16 37.81 6.64 -9.81
C ALA A 16 38.29 6.28 -11.24
N LEU A 17 37.46 5.58 -12.03
CA LEU A 17 37.80 5.17 -13.39
C LEU A 17 37.33 6.21 -14.42
N ASP A 18 38.15 6.43 -15.44
CA ASP A 18 37.78 7.18 -16.63
C ASP A 18 36.87 6.36 -17.55
N SER A 19 36.30 6.99 -18.58
CA SER A 19 35.32 6.34 -19.47
C SER A 19 35.88 5.11 -20.19
N GLN A 20 37.17 5.13 -20.56
CA GLN A 20 37.81 4.02 -21.26
C GLN A 20 38.02 2.81 -20.35
N ARG A 21 38.49 3.02 -19.10
CA ARG A 21 38.63 1.93 -18.13
C ARG A 21 37.29 1.39 -17.65
N LYS A 22 36.25 2.23 -17.59
CA LYS A 22 34.87 1.76 -17.34
C LYS A 22 34.38 0.84 -18.44
N LEU A 23 34.65 1.18 -19.70
CA LEU A 23 34.29 0.31 -20.82
C LEU A 23 34.99 -1.05 -20.71
N GLN A 24 36.31 -1.04 -20.49
CA GLN A 24 37.10 -2.27 -20.29
C GLN A 24 36.57 -3.11 -19.13
N PHE A 25 36.20 -2.49 -18.00
CA PHE A 25 35.61 -3.18 -16.86
C PHE A 25 34.37 -3.99 -17.24
N TYR A 26 33.47 -3.41 -18.05
CA TYR A 26 32.25 -4.08 -18.52
C TYR A 26 32.52 -5.10 -19.65
N GLU A 27 33.46 -4.81 -20.56
CA GLU A 27 33.86 -5.73 -21.63
C GLU A 27 34.46 -7.03 -21.05
N ASP A 28 35.30 -6.89 -20.03
CA ASP A 28 35.94 -8.00 -19.32
C ASP A 28 35.00 -8.70 -18.31
N ARG A 29 33.75 -8.24 -18.21
CA ARG A 29 32.70 -8.77 -17.31
C ARG A 29 33.10 -8.79 -15.83
N HIS A 30 33.84 -7.78 -15.37
CA HIS A 30 34.16 -7.66 -13.95
C HIS A 30 32.91 -7.36 -13.12
N GLN A 31 32.87 -7.86 -11.88
CA GLN A 31 31.82 -7.55 -10.90
C GLN A 31 32.21 -6.34 -10.07
N LEU A 32 31.20 -5.56 -9.63
CA LEU A 32 31.45 -4.46 -8.71
C LEU A 32 32.06 -5.00 -7.40
N PRO A 33 32.92 -4.23 -6.72
CA PRO A 33 33.49 -4.64 -5.44
C PRO A 33 32.37 -4.95 -4.44
N ALA A 34 32.56 -5.95 -3.58
CA ALA A 34 31.52 -6.32 -2.63
C ALA A 34 31.18 -5.14 -1.69
N PRO A 35 29.89 -4.88 -1.42
CA PRO A 35 29.49 -3.87 -0.45
C PRO A 35 29.91 -4.30 0.97
N ASN A 36 29.98 -3.33 1.89
CA ASN A 36 30.31 -3.60 3.30
C ASN A 36 29.29 -4.52 3.99
N TRP A 37 28.04 -4.57 3.49
CA TRP A 37 27.01 -5.47 3.98
C TRP A 37 27.06 -6.81 3.22
N THR A 38 27.72 -7.79 3.83
CA THR A 38 28.00 -9.10 3.21
C THR A 38 26.75 -9.92 2.89
N GLU A 39 25.71 -9.80 3.70
CA GLU A 39 24.45 -10.53 3.58
C GLU A 39 23.65 -10.07 2.36
N LEU A 40 23.79 -8.81 1.96
CA LEU A 40 23.19 -8.27 0.74
C LEU A 40 24.06 -8.51 -0.50
N ALA A 41 25.34 -8.88 -0.34
CA ALA A 41 26.27 -8.99 -1.46
C ALA A 41 25.79 -10.00 -2.52
N ASN A 42 25.25 -11.14 -2.10
CA ASN A 42 24.72 -12.16 -3.03
C ASN A 42 23.51 -11.63 -3.82
N LEU A 43 22.58 -10.94 -3.15
CA LEU A 43 21.42 -10.34 -3.81
C LEU A 43 21.87 -9.27 -4.82
N ILE A 44 22.83 -8.43 -4.43
CA ILE A 44 23.38 -7.36 -5.26
C ILE A 44 24.06 -7.94 -6.50
N ASN A 45 24.86 -9.00 -6.34
CA ASN A 45 25.53 -9.69 -7.46
C ASN A 45 24.52 -10.32 -8.42
N ASN A 46 23.52 -11.04 -7.90
CA ASN A 46 22.46 -11.63 -8.73
C ASN A 46 21.68 -10.57 -9.53
N CYS A 47 21.42 -9.41 -8.92
CA CYS A 47 20.76 -8.30 -9.62
C CYS A 47 21.64 -7.65 -10.70
N MET A 48 22.96 -7.81 -10.62
CA MET A 48 23.94 -7.17 -11.52
C MET A 48 24.59 -8.15 -12.50
N GLU A 49 23.97 -9.32 -12.69
CA GLU A 49 24.42 -10.28 -13.70
C GLU A 49 24.40 -9.66 -15.11
N TYR A 50 25.40 -9.96 -15.94
CA TYR A 50 25.55 -9.32 -17.25
C TYR A 50 24.43 -9.75 -18.21
N GLU A 51 24.08 -11.03 -18.19
CA GLU A 51 22.96 -11.56 -18.96
C GLU A 51 21.64 -11.26 -18.22
N ALA A 52 20.68 -10.69 -18.95
CA ALA A 52 19.40 -10.29 -18.36
C ALA A 52 18.58 -11.49 -17.84
N ASP A 53 18.71 -12.65 -18.47
CA ASP A 53 17.92 -13.86 -18.16
C ASP A 53 18.27 -14.48 -16.80
N PHE A 54 19.48 -14.20 -16.28
CA PHE A 54 19.91 -14.69 -14.97
C PHE A 54 19.57 -13.73 -13.82
N ARG A 55 19.07 -12.52 -14.13
CA ARG A 55 18.66 -11.57 -13.10
C ARG A 55 17.35 -12.03 -12.45
N PRO A 56 17.24 -11.96 -11.11
CA PRO A 56 16.02 -12.35 -10.43
C PRO A 56 14.85 -11.42 -10.80
N SER A 57 13.63 -11.97 -10.75
CA SER A 57 12.43 -11.13 -10.79
C SER A 57 12.34 -10.25 -9.54
N PHE A 58 11.67 -9.10 -9.65
CA PHE A 58 11.44 -8.24 -8.48
C PHE A 58 10.74 -8.96 -7.32
N ARG A 59 9.89 -9.95 -7.61
CA ARG A 59 9.27 -10.78 -6.57
C ARG A 59 10.29 -11.59 -5.77
N ALA A 60 11.29 -12.17 -6.44
CA ALA A 60 12.39 -12.88 -5.77
C ALA A 60 13.29 -11.91 -4.99
N VAL A 61 13.57 -10.73 -5.55
CA VAL A 61 14.35 -9.68 -4.85
C VAL A 61 13.67 -9.24 -3.55
N ILE A 62 12.35 -8.99 -3.58
CA ILE A 62 11.58 -8.62 -2.38
C ILE A 62 11.60 -9.74 -1.33
N ARG A 63 11.41 -10.99 -1.76
CA ARG A 63 11.47 -12.16 -0.87
C ARG A 63 12.84 -12.23 -0.17
N ASP A 64 13.92 -12.13 -0.94
CA ASP A 64 15.27 -12.27 -0.41
C ASP A 64 15.63 -11.09 0.50
N LEU A 65 15.23 -9.85 0.16
CA LEU A 65 15.34 -8.69 1.07
C LEU A 65 14.58 -8.92 2.38
N ASN A 66 13.32 -9.34 2.31
CA ASN A 66 12.50 -9.57 3.50
C ASN A 66 13.07 -10.67 4.40
N SER A 67 13.69 -11.70 3.81
CA SER A 67 14.37 -12.76 4.57
C SER A 67 15.56 -12.27 5.40
N LEU A 68 16.16 -11.13 5.03
CA LEU A 68 17.27 -10.50 5.76
C LEU A 68 16.78 -9.64 6.94
N PHE A 69 15.55 -9.13 6.89
CA PHE A 69 14.98 -8.30 7.95
C PHE A 69 14.09 -9.08 8.94
N THR A 70 13.47 -10.19 8.51
CA THR A 70 12.50 -10.94 9.30
C THR A 70 12.44 -12.41 8.85
N PRO A 71 12.88 -13.40 9.66
CA PRO A 71 12.71 -14.81 9.33
C PRO A 71 11.24 -15.28 9.35
N ASP A 72 10.34 -14.55 10.03
CA ASP A 72 8.93 -14.96 10.27
C ASP A 72 7.88 -14.06 9.58
N TYR A 73 8.23 -13.37 8.49
CA TYR A 73 7.20 -12.66 7.72
C TYR A 73 6.35 -13.67 6.94
N GLU A 74 5.29 -14.18 7.58
CA GLU A 74 4.21 -14.88 6.89
C GLU A 74 3.71 -13.97 5.77
N LEU A 75 4.01 -14.36 4.54
CA LEU A 75 3.34 -13.83 3.36
C LEU A 75 1.84 -14.06 3.57
N LEU A 76 1.12 -13.01 3.95
CA LEU A 76 -0.33 -12.97 3.81
C LEU A 76 -0.64 -13.03 2.32
N THR A 77 -0.67 -14.25 1.78
CA THR A 77 -1.33 -14.53 0.52
C THR A 77 -2.81 -14.23 0.71
N GLU A 78 -3.40 -13.49 -0.22
CA GLU A 78 -4.79 -13.00 -0.20
C GLU A 78 -5.89 -14.10 -0.19
N ASN A 79 -5.59 -15.35 0.20
CA ASN A 79 -6.49 -16.49 0.00
C ASN A 79 -7.00 -17.24 1.24
N ASP A 80 -6.58 -16.93 2.47
CA ASP A 80 -7.11 -17.64 3.66
C ASP A 80 -7.89 -16.72 4.60
N MET A 81 -9.14 -16.44 4.22
CA MET A 81 -10.15 -15.86 5.10
C MET A 81 -11.41 -16.75 5.08
N LEU A 82 -11.38 -17.90 5.77
CA LEU A 82 -12.59 -18.50 6.34
C LEU A 82 -12.31 -19.20 7.68
N PRO A 83 -13.29 -19.24 8.60
CA PRO A 83 -13.04 -19.27 10.04
C PRO A 83 -13.18 -20.66 10.64
N ASN A 84 -12.36 -20.99 11.65
CA ASN A 84 -12.88 -21.70 12.83
C ASN A 84 -11.95 -21.68 14.06
N MET A 85 -12.60 -21.32 15.15
CA MET A 85 -12.19 -21.25 16.54
C MET A 85 -11.79 -22.61 17.13
N ARG A 86 -10.76 -22.66 18.00
CA ARG A 86 -10.83 -23.37 19.30
C ARG A 86 -9.70 -23.00 20.27
N ILE A 87 -10.15 -22.72 21.49
CA ILE A 87 -9.46 -22.29 22.71
C ILE A 87 -8.70 -23.47 23.34
N GLY A 88 -7.51 -23.23 23.92
CA GLY A 88 -6.88 -24.22 24.81
C GLY A 88 -5.45 -23.92 25.29
N ALA A 89 -5.34 -23.08 26.33
CA ALA A 89 -4.41 -23.20 27.47
C ALA A 89 -2.88 -23.29 27.25
N LEU A 90 -2.15 -22.21 27.59
CA LEU A 90 -1.33 -22.07 28.80
C LEU A 90 -0.53 -20.75 28.74
N GLY A 91 -0.50 -20.02 29.86
CA GLY A 91 -0.13 -18.61 29.90
C GLY A 91 1.35 -18.30 29.76
N LEU A 92 1.64 -17.30 28.93
CA LEU A 92 2.71 -16.33 29.13
C LEU A 92 2.15 -14.95 28.71
N SER A 93 2.28 -14.00 29.63
CA SER A 93 1.91 -12.60 29.41
C SER A 93 3.02 -11.90 28.62
N GLU A 94 2.86 -11.79 27.30
CA GLU A 94 3.57 -10.80 26.49
C GLU A 94 2.59 -10.15 25.49
N ALA A 95 2.31 -8.87 25.76
CA ALA A 95 1.31 -8.06 25.10
C ALA A 95 1.73 -7.67 23.67
N PHE A 96 1.55 -8.58 22.73
CA PHE A 96 1.20 -8.25 21.36
C PHE A 96 -0.22 -8.73 21.14
N GLU A 97 -1.20 -7.99 21.68
CA GLU A 97 -2.58 -8.14 21.23
C GLU A 97 -2.57 -7.99 19.71
N GLY A 98 -2.94 -9.06 19.01
CA GLY A 98 -3.16 -9.09 17.58
C GLY A 98 -4.13 -7.98 17.22
N ARG A 99 -3.58 -6.84 16.81
CA ARG A 99 -4.38 -5.71 16.34
C ARG A 99 -5.09 -6.20 15.11
N ASP A 100 -6.42 -6.18 15.15
CA ASP A 100 -7.24 -6.34 13.97
C ASP A 100 -6.65 -5.42 12.88
N PRO A 101 -6.18 -5.95 11.73
CA PRO A 101 -5.54 -5.15 10.69
C PRO A 101 -6.46 -4.05 10.15
N THR A 102 -7.76 -4.12 10.46
CA THR A 102 -8.76 -3.12 10.11
C THR A 102 -8.85 -1.96 11.11
N TYR A 103 -8.04 -1.94 12.18
CA TYR A 103 -7.99 -0.81 13.12
C TYR A 103 -6.82 0.13 12.87
N PHE A 104 -7.14 1.40 12.55
CA PHE A 104 -6.19 2.45 12.27
C PHE A 104 -6.06 3.39 13.47
N GLU A 105 -4.83 3.62 13.92
CA GLU A 105 -4.56 4.58 14.99
C GLU A 105 -4.52 6.01 14.45
N GLU A 106 -5.34 6.90 15.03
CA GLU A 106 -5.48 8.29 14.58
C GLU A 106 -4.14 9.06 14.55
N ARG A 107 -3.27 8.82 15.53
CA ARG A 107 -1.95 9.48 15.63
C ARG A 107 -1.04 9.22 14.42
N HIS A 108 -1.29 8.15 13.67
CA HIS A 108 -0.52 7.80 12.47
C HIS A 108 -1.19 8.30 11.19
N LEU A 109 -2.41 8.84 11.25
CA LEU A 109 -3.10 9.41 10.09
C LEU A 109 -2.70 10.88 9.90
N LYS A 110 -1.84 11.12 8.91
CA LYS A 110 -1.39 12.46 8.50
C LYS A 110 -2.28 12.99 7.39
N PHE A 111 -3.03 14.07 7.64
CA PHE A 111 -3.85 14.73 6.62
C PHE A 111 -2.99 15.30 5.48
N LEU A 112 -3.43 15.11 4.23
CA LEU A 112 -2.79 15.64 3.03
C LEU A 112 -3.69 16.64 2.29
N GLN A 113 -4.92 16.24 1.95
CA GLN A 113 -5.81 17.04 1.12
C GLN A 113 -7.28 16.70 1.38
N GLN A 114 -8.19 17.67 1.31
CA GLN A 114 -9.63 17.38 1.29
C GLN A 114 -10.05 16.91 -0.11
N LEU A 115 -10.65 15.71 -0.21
CA LEU A 115 -11.12 15.13 -1.47
C LEU A 115 -12.56 15.53 -1.80
N GLY A 116 -13.40 15.65 -0.77
CA GLY A 116 -14.80 16.00 -0.96
C GLY A 116 -15.47 16.43 0.34
N LYS A 117 -16.51 17.25 0.21
CA LYS A 117 -17.37 17.69 1.31
C LYS A 117 -18.81 17.68 0.82
N GLY A 118 -19.67 16.96 1.54
CA GLY A 118 -21.11 16.89 1.28
C GLY A 118 -21.90 17.05 2.58
N ASN A 119 -23.22 16.88 2.49
CA ASN A 119 -24.11 17.02 3.65
C ASN A 119 -23.81 16.02 4.76
N PHE A 120 -23.41 14.80 4.41
CA PHE A 120 -23.17 13.72 5.38
C PHE A 120 -21.78 13.76 6.01
N GLY A 121 -20.85 14.58 5.50
CA GLY A 121 -19.49 14.59 6.02
C GLY A 121 -18.44 15.07 5.02
N SER A 122 -17.19 14.79 5.33
CA SER A 122 -16.06 15.06 4.45
C SER A 122 -15.22 13.80 4.23
N VAL A 123 -14.57 13.76 3.07
CA VAL A 123 -13.58 12.75 2.70
C VAL A 123 -12.24 13.44 2.55
N GLU A 124 -11.22 12.90 3.20
CA GLU A 124 -9.87 13.44 3.26
C GLU A 124 -8.87 12.42 2.74
N MET A 125 -7.89 12.86 1.98
CA MET A 125 -6.71 12.09 1.62
C MET A 125 -5.74 12.19 2.79
N CYS A 126 -5.36 11.04 3.34
CA CYS A 126 -4.42 10.95 4.45
C CYS A 126 -3.31 9.96 4.11
N ARG A 127 -2.16 10.09 4.77
CA ARG A 127 -1.13 9.06 4.82
C ARG A 127 -1.20 8.36 6.16
N TYR A 128 -1.35 7.04 6.17
CA TYR A 128 -1.22 6.22 7.37
C TYR A 128 0.22 5.77 7.53
N ASP A 129 0.93 6.34 8.52
CA ASP A 129 2.39 6.18 8.67
C ASP A 129 2.77 5.82 10.12
N PRO A 130 2.62 4.54 10.52
CA PRO A 130 3.04 4.06 11.85
C PRO A 130 4.55 4.10 12.08
N LEU A 131 5.36 3.97 11.02
CA LEU A 131 6.83 3.97 11.08
C LEU A 131 7.41 5.38 11.18
N GLN A 132 6.61 6.39 10.85
CA GLN A 132 6.99 7.81 10.87
C GLN A 132 8.15 8.16 9.91
N ASP A 133 8.37 7.34 8.88
CA ASP A 133 9.43 7.50 7.87
C ASP A 133 8.90 8.11 6.55
N ASN A 134 7.62 8.50 6.52
CA ASN A 134 6.90 9.01 5.36
C ASN A 134 6.67 8.00 4.22
N THR A 135 6.92 6.71 4.45
CA THR A 135 6.63 5.63 3.48
C THR A 135 5.21 5.07 3.62
N GLY A 136 4.49 5.48 4.67
CA GLY A 136 3.13 5.05 4.95
C GLY A 136 2.15 5.16 3.78
N GLU A 137 1.12 4.33 3.80
CA GLU A 137 0.18 4.20 2.70
C GLU A 137 -0.77 5.40 2.60
N VAL A 138 -1.14 5.80 1.37
CA VAL A 138 -2.15 6.82 1.14
C VAL A 138 -3.55 6.21 1.17
N VAL A 139 -4.45 6.77 1.97
CA VAL A 139 -5.81 6.29 2.20
C VAL A 139 -6.83 7.43 2.08
N ALA A 140 -8.09 7.07 1.81
CA ALA A 140 -9.22 7.99 1.91
C ALA A 140 -9.92 7.81 3.26
N VAL A 141 -10.13 8.91 3.98
CA VAL A 141 -10.73 8.94 5.32
C VAL A 141 -12.05 9.69 5.26
N LYS A 142 -13.15 8.98 5.46
CA LYS A 142 -14.48 9.58 5.56
C LYS A 142 -14.84 9.81 7.03
N LYS A 143 -15.33 11.01 7.33
CA LYS A 143 -15.77 11.41 8.68
C LYS A 143 -17.08 12.21 8.61
N LEU A 144 -17.92 12.05 9.62
CA LEU A 144 -19.14 12.86 9.79
C LEU A 144 -18.80 14.29 10.21
N GLN A 145 -19.58 15.26 9.72
CA GLN A 145 -19.51 16.65 10.19
C GLN A 145 -20.41 16.91 11.40
N HIS A 146 -21.54 16.21 11.47
CA HIS A 146 -22.49 16.28 12.57
C HIS A 146 -22.76 14.86 13.06
N SER A 147 -22.54 14.62 14.35
CA SER A 147 -22.70 13.31 15.00
C SER A 147 -24.02 13.24 15.76
N THR A 148 -25.14 13.51 15.07
CA THR A 148 -26.44 13.11 15.63
C THR A 148 -26.49 11.58 15.71
N GLU A 149 -27.27 11.02 16.64
CA GLU A 149 -27.36 9.56 16.78
C GLU A 149 -27.90 8.89 15.51
N GLU A 150 -28.76 9.58 14.75
CA GLU A 150 -29.27 9.09 13.47
C GLU A 150 -28.15 8.99 12.42
N TYR A 151 -27.39 10.07 12.20
CA TYR A 151 -26.27 10.05 11.25
C TYR A 151 -25.16 9.07 11.66
N LEU A 152 -24.93 8.89 12.96
CA LEU A 152 -24.00 7.87 13.46
C LEU A 152 -24.46 6.46 13.11
N ARG A 153 -25.74 6.13 13.34
CA ARG A 153 -26.29 4.80 12.99
C ARG A 153 -26.24 4.53 11.49
N ASP A 154 -26.57 5.54 10.67
CA ASP A 154 -26.51 5.41 9.22
C ASP A 154 -25.07 5.22 8.75
N PHE A 155 -24.11 5.89 9.38
CA PHE A 155 -22.69 5.76 9.07
C PHE A 155 -22.11 4.41 9.51
N GLU A 156 -22.50 3.90 10.69
CA GLU A 156 -22.17 2.54 11.13
C GLU A 156 -22.73 1.51 10.15
N ARG A 157 -23.97 1.68 9.68
CA ARG A 157 -24.55 0.82 8.65
C ARG A 157 -23.78 0.89 7.35
N GLU A 158 -23.39 2.09 6.90
CA GLU A 158 -22.56 2.25 5.70
C GLU A 158 -21.23 1.50 5.83
N ILE A 159 -20.58 1.58 6.99
CA ILE A 159 -19.34 0.86 7.28
C ILE A 159 -19.55 -0.64 7.22
N GLU A 160 -20.59 -1.18 7.86
CA GLU A 160 -20.86 -2.62 7.86
C GLU A 160 -21.19 -3.14 6.45
N ILE A 161 -21.96 -2.37 5.67
CA ILE A 161 -22.19 -2.69 4.26
C ILE A 161 -20.86 -2.74 3.53
N LEU A 162 -20.08 -1.65 3.52
CA LEU A 162 -18.84 -1.58 2.74
C LEU A 162 -17.80 -2.64 3.17
N LYS A 163 -17.74 -2.95 4.47
CA LYS A 163 -16.89 -4.01 5.03
C LYS A 163 -17.23 -5.39 4.48
N SER A 164 -18.48 -5.66 4.16
CA SER A 164 -18.93 -6.93 3.59
C SER A 164 -18.73 -7.06 2.07
N LEU A 165 -18.33 -5.97 1.39
CA LEU A 165 -18.19 -5.94 -0.06
C LEU A 165 -16.75 -6.20 -0.48
N GLN A 166 -16.56 -7.12 -1.43
CA GLN A 166 -15.28 -7.40 -2.05
C GLN A 166 -15.44 -7.55 -3.56
N HIS A 167 -15.20 -6.46 -4.29
CA HIS A 167 -15.34 -6.42 -5.75
C HIS A 167 -14.46 -5.33 -6.38
N ASP A 168 -13.89 -5.58 -7.56
CA ASP A 168 -12.96 -4.67 -8.24
C ASP A 168 -13.60 -3.33 -8.69
N ASN A 169 -14.93 -3.28 -8.79
CA ASN A 169 -15.68 -2.07 -9.17
C ASN A 169 -16.42 -1.42 -7.99
N ILE A 170 -16.05 -1.78 -6.75
CA ILE A 170 -16.55 -1.18 -5.51
C ILE A 170 -15.33 -0.74 -4.70
N VAL A 171 -15.43 0.43 -4.05
CA VAL A 171 -14.36 0.95 -3.21
C VAL A 171 -14.05 -0.03 -2.08
N LYS A 172 -12.78 -0.40 -1.94
CA LYS A 172 -12.32 -1.32 -0.91
C LYS A 172 -12.38 -0.67 0.48
N TYR A 173 -13.08 -1.34 1.39
CA TYR A 173 -12.96 -1.13 2.82
C TYR A 173 -11.54 -1.48 3.27
N LYS A 174 -10.96 -0.65 4.12
CA LYS A 174 -9.65 -0.93 4.74
C LYS A 174 -9.73 -1.04 6.25
N GLY A 175 -10.58 -0.23 6.86
CA GLY A 175 -10.64 -0.19 8.31
C GLY A 175 -11.46 0.94 8.87
N VAL A 176 -11.37 1.06 10.19
CA VAL A 176 -11.94 2.16 10.96
C VAL A 176 -10.91 2.75 11.91
N CYS A 177 -11.12 4.00 12.28
CA CYS A 177 -10.35 4.71 13.28
C CYS A 177 -11.31 5.34 14.29
N TYR A 178 -11.10 5.08 15.58
CA TYR A 178 -11.80 5.76 16.67
C TYR A 178 -10.88 6.84 17.24
N SER A 179 -11.36 8.09 17.31
CA SER A 179 -10.71 9.11 18.15
C SER A 179 -11.17 8.97 19.61
N ALA A 180 -10.55 9.71 20.53
CA ALA A 180 -10.89 9.70 21.95
C ALA A 180 -12.41 9.93 22.15
N GLY A 181 -13.10 8.85 22.55
CA GLY A 181 -14.56 8.75 22.60
C GLY A 181 -15.16 8.17 21.31
N ARG A 182 -15.99 7.12 21.43
CA ARG A 182 -16.66 6.41 20.31
C ARG A 182 -17.47 7.29 19.34
N ARG A 183 -17.63 8.59 19.63
CA ARG A 183 -18.39 9.57 18.84
C ARG A 183 -17.66 10.08 17.60
N ASN A 184 -16.38 9.76 17.45
CA ASN A 184 -15.53 10.23 16.36
C ASN A 184 -15.02 9.06 15.52
N LEU A 185 -15.96 8.25 15.02
CA LEU A 185 -15.71 7.15 14.10
C LEU A 185 -15.32 7.69 12.72
N LYS A 186 -14.23 7.18 12.16
CA LYS A 186 -13.74 7.45 10.81
C LYS A 186 -13.69 6.14 10.02
N LEU A 187 -14.15 6.18 8.78
CA LEU A 187 -14.05 5.08 7.82
C LEU A 187 -12.80 5.27 6.97
N ILE A 188 -11.96 4.23 6.90
CA ILE A 188 -10.73 4.18 6.11
C ILE A 188 -10.99 3.32 4.87
N MET A 189 -10.72 3.88 3.70
CA MET A 189 -10.92 3.27 2.39
C MET A 189 -9.66 3.41 1.54
N GLU A 190 -9.59 2.64 0.46
CA GLU A 190 -8.58 2.88 -0.57
C GLU A 190 -8.68 4.30 -1.15
N TYR A 191 -7.54 4.86 -1.51
CA TYR A 191 -7.50 6.14 -2.21
C TYR A 191 -7.62 5.94 -3.73
N LEU A 192 -8.59 6.61 -4.35
CA LEU A 192 -8.77 6.61 -5.81
C LEU A 192 -8.13 7.86 -6.44
N PRO A 193 -7.00 7.74 -7.16
CA PRO A 193 -6.21 8.88 -7.62
C PRO A 193 -6.89 9.74 -8.69
N TYR A 194 -7.85 9.17 -9.42
CA TYR A 194 -8.56 9.87 -10.49
C TYR A 194 -9.85 10.57 -10.02
N GLY A 195 -10.17 10.48 -8.73
CA GLY A 195 -11.33 11.14 -8.13
C GLY A 195 -12.66 10.60 -8.64
N SER A 196 -13.70 11.44 -8.59
CA SER A 196 -15.04 11.06 -9.01
C SER A 196 -15.17 10.98 -10.54
N LEU A 197 -16.03 10.10 -11.03
CA LEU A 197 -16.32 10.02 -12.47
C LEU A 197 -16.84 11.36 -13.02
N ARG A 198 -17.64 12.09 -12.24
CA ARG A 198 -18.14 13.43 -12.65
C ARG A 198 -16.99 14.39 -12.94
N ASP A 199 -16.04 14.51 -12.02
CA ASP A 199 -14.92 15.45 -12.16
C ASP A 199 -13.97 14.99 -13.28
N TYR A 200 -13.74 13.67 -13.37
CA TYR A 200 -12.93 13.08 -14.42
C TYR A 200 -13.51 13.35 -15.82
N LEU A 201 -14.81 13.09 -16.00
CA LEU A 201 -15.50 13.37 -17.26
C LEU A 201 -15.44 14.86 -17.63
N GLN A 202 -15.58 15.75 -16.65
CA GLN A 202 -15.48 17.19 -16.89
C GLN A 202 -14.08 17.64 -17.31
N LYS A 203 -13.04 17.08 -16.69
CA LYS A 203 -11.63 17.42 -16.97
C LYS A 203 -11.10 16.83 -18.28
N HIS A 204 -11.68 15.72 -18.72
CA HIS A 204 -11.16 14.93 -19.85
C HIS A 204 -12.10 14.82 -21.04
N LYS A 205 -13.11 15.71 -21.16
CA LYS A 205 -14.13 15.69 -22.23
C LYS A 205 -13.56 15.44 -23.62
N ASP A 206 -12.46 16.11 -23.97
CA ASP A 206 -11.87 16.05 -25.32
C ASP A 206 -11.07 14.77 -25.60
N ARG A 207 -10.82 13.93 -24.59
CA ARG A 207 -10.00 12.70 -24.68
C ARG A 207 -10.78 11.42 -24.47
N LEU A 208 -12.10 11.53 -24.32
CA LEU A 208 -13.00 10.41 -24.04
C LEU A 208 -13.73 10.01 -25.32
N ASP A 209 -13.49 8.77 -25.75
CA ASP A 209 -14.23 8.16 -26.85
C ASP A 209 -15.42 7.34 -26.31
N HIS A 210 -16.35 6.99 -27.21
CA HIS A 210 -17.52 6.19 -26.86
C HIS A 210 -17.15 4.82 -26.29
N LYS A 211 -15.99 4.26 -26.68
CA LYS A 211 -15.51 2.97 -26.18
C LYS A 211 -15.19 3.03 -24.68
N LYS A 212 -14.46 4.06 -24.22
CA LYS A 212 -14.18 4.25 -22.79
C LYS A 212 -15.46 4.48 -21.98
N LEU A 213 -16.40 5.27 -22.52
CA LEU A 213 -17.68 5.51 -21.86
C LEU A 213 -18.49 4.21 -21.67
N LEU A 214 -18.52 3.34 -22.68
CA LEU A 214 -19.13 2.01 -22.57
C LEU A 214 -18.40 1.11 -21.57
N GLN A 215 -17.07 1.20 -21.48
CA GLN A 215 -16.30 0.46 -20.48
C GLN A 215 -16.65 0.92 -19.06
N TYR A 216 -16.77 2.22 -18.81
CA TYR A 216 -17.21 2.74 -17.51
C TYR A 216 -18.61 2.24 -17.16
N ALA A 217 -19.56 2.33 -18.10
CA ALA A 217 -20.91 1.81 -17.90
C ALA A 217 -20.90 0.31 -17.57
N SER A 218 -20.12 -0.50 -18.31
CA SER A 218 -20.00 -1.94 -18.06
C SER A 218 -19.42 -2.25 -16.68
N GLN A 219 -18.38 -1.52 -16.23
CA GLN A 219 -17.80 -1.69 -14.90
C GLN A 219 -18.77 -1.30 -13.79
N ILE A 220 -19.54 -0.23 -13.98
CA ILE A 220 -20.61 0.15 -13.05
C ILE A 220 -21.65 -0.97 -12.98
N CYS A 221 -22.11 -1.51 -14.11
CA CYS A 221 -23.06 -2.62 -14.12
C CYS A 221 -22.53 -3.86 -13.36
N LYS A 222 -21.25 -4.22 -13.52
CA LYS A 222 -20.65 -5.34 -12.77
C LYS A 222 -20.63 -5.09 -11.27
N GLY A 223 -20.27 -3.88 -10.85
CA GLY A 223 -20.34 -3.49 -9.44
C GLY A 223 -21.76 -3.54 -8.88
N MET A 224 -22.76 -3.12 -9.67
CA MET A 224 -24.16 -3.15 -9.28
C MET A 224 -24.78 -4.54 -9.31
N GLU A 225 -24.31 -5.44 -10.16
CA GLU A 225 -24.74 -6.86 -10.19
C GLU A 225 -24.29 -7.60 -8.93
N TYR A 226 -23.17 -7.19 -8.34
CA TYR A 226 -22.66 -7.76 -7.09
C TYR A 226 -23.42 -7.28 -5.84
N LEU A 227 -24.03 -6.08 -5.88
CA LEU A 227 -24.77 -5.46 -4.77
C LEU A 227 -26.20 -6.01 -4.63
#